data_AF-A0A537ART6-F1
#
_entry.id   AF-A0A537ART6-F1
#
_cell.length_a   1.000
_cell.length_b   1.000
_cell.length_c   1.000
_cell.angle_alpha   90.00
_cell.angle_beta   90.00
_cell.angle_gamma   90.00
#
_symmetry.space_group_name_H-M   'P 1'
#
loop_
_entity.id
_entity.type
_entity.pdbx_description
1 polymer ?
#
loop_
_entity_poly.entity_id
_entity_poly.type
_entity_poly.pdbx_seq_one_letter_code
_entity_poly.pdbx_strand_id
1 'polypeptide(L)'
;MTAPRVAVENGHSLVRLDAAALQRAAIRTEVVRRGAQPETVRAFATVLDLQPLAQAAASLQAAGAQLKSAQAKLAASRPEYERARRLFEDEQTVSAARLQSAQAAFLADQAALEAAQSQVDAILASARLSWGPVLASALATADPQQRALAEDLVARRQILLQVTLPSDWTQDRPPTQGRVLLDRRDGLAIQLVSAAAHADPRLAGRSFLYRAFPDAALLPGASVTVRLPSGRSIEAARVPSSALVWWQGLVWVFVRSRSGDFERREIAFDGATEEPALVADLDAGTEVVVQGAQVLLSEELRAENFSTDVGGR
;
A
#
# COMPACT_ATOMS: atom_id res chain seq x y z
N MET A 1 -7.14 -33.96 49.36
CA MET A 1 -6.21 -34.36 48.28
C MET A 1 -6.72 -33.74 46.99
N THR A 2 -6.15 -32.60 46.59
CA THR A 2 -6.59 -31.87 45.39
C THR A 2 -5.83 -32.45 44.20
N ALA A 3 -6.58 -33.02 43.25
CA ALA A 3 -6.06 -33.65 42.03
C ALA A 3 -5.13 -32.70 41.23
N PRO A 4 -4.22 -33.23 40.38
CA PRO A 4 -3.26 -32.41 39.67
C PRO A 4 -3.96 -31.32 38.85
N ARG A 5 -3.54 -30.07 39.07
CA ARG A 5 -4.07 -28.86 38.43
C ARG A 5 -3.69 -28.75 36.95
N VAL A 6 -2.74 -29.55 36.51
CA VAL A 6 -2.20 -29.55 35.14
C VAL A 6 -1.95 -31.00 34.73
N ALA A 7 -2.42 -31.39 33.56
CA ALA A 7 -2.20 -32.70 32.95
C ALA A 7 -1.81 -32.51 31.49
N VAL A 8 -1.02 -33.43 30.92
CA VAL A 8 -0.78 -33.46 29.47
C VAL A 8 -1.72 -34.50 28.87
N GLU A 9 -2.63 -34.08 27.99
CA GLU A 9 -3.58 -34.97 27.32
C GLU A 9 -3.46 -34.76 25.80
N ASN A 10 -3.21 -35.83 25.05
CA ASN A 10 -3.00 -35.81 23.59
C ASN A 10 -1.88 -34.86 23.10
N GLY A 11 -0.85 -34.62 23.92
CA GLY A 11 0.25 -33.70 23.58
C GLY A 11 -0.04 -32.22 23.85
N HIS A 12 -1.22 -31.90 24.39
CA HIS A 12 -1.60 -30.55 24.80
C HIS A 12 -1.63 -30.42 26.32
N SER A 13 -1.24 -29.25 26.83
CA SER A 13 -1.27 -28.98 28.26
C SER A 13 -2.68 -28.57 28.69
N LEU A 14 -3.23 -29.28 29.67
CA LEU A 14 -4.57 -29.12 30.20
C LEU A 14 -4.50 -28.59 31.63
N VAL A 15 -4.96 -27.37 31.84
CA VAL A 15 -5.09 -26.73 33.16
C VAL A 15 -6.51 -26.91 33.67
N ARG A 16 -6.67 -27.52 34.86
CA ARG A 16 -7.97 -27.70 35.53
C ARG A 16 -8.08 -26.76 36.74
N LEU A 17 -9.11 -25.91 36.73
CA LEU A 17 -9.43 -24.97 37.81
C LEU A 17 -10.78 -25.31 38.45
N ASP A 18 -10.82 -25.30 39.79
CA ASP A 18 -12.08 -25.40 40.53
C ASP A 18 -12.89 -24.09 40.46
N ALA A 19 -14.16 -24.14 40.88
CA ALA A 19 -15.07 -23.01 40.80
C ALA A 19 -14.57 -21.76 41.56
N ALA A 20 -13.89 -21.94 42.70
CA ALA A 20 -13.35 -20.83 43.49
C ALA A 20 -12.10 -20.21 42.85
N ALA A 21 -11.27 -21.02 42.17
CA ALA A 21 -10.14 -20.57 41.38
C ALA A 21 -10.60 -19.84 40.11
N LEU A 22 -11.62 -20.37 39.41
CA LEU A 22 -12.24 -19.72 38.24
C LEU A 22 -12.76 -18.32 38.56
N GLN A 23 -13.51 -18.17 39.66
CA GLN A 23 -14.03 -16.86 40.07
C GLN A 23 -12.93 -15.85 40.40
N ARG A 24 -11.87 -16.29 41.11
CA ARG A 24 -10.73 -15.43 41.43
C ARG A 24 -9.89 -15.05 40.23
N ALA A 25 -9.76 -15.95 39.25
CA ALA A 25 -8.96 -15.76 38.05
C ALA A 25 -9.61 -14.80 37.03
N ALA A 26 -10.89 -14.44 37.22
CA ALA A 26 -11.64 -13.54 36.35
C ALA A 26 -11.53 -13.90 34.85
N ILE A 27 -11.49 -15.21 34.55
CA ILE A 27 -11.30 -15.73 33.20
C ILE A 27 -12.55 -15.44 32.37
N ARG A 28 -12.36 -14.76 31.23
CA ARG A 28 -13.42 -14.57 30.23
C ARG A 28 -13.08 -15.34 28.96
N THR A 29 -14.08 -16.03 28.45
CA THR A 29 -14.03 -16.72 27.16
C THR A 29 -14.90 -16.01 26.13
N GLU A 30 -14.52 -16.13 24.86
CA GLU A 30 -15.34 -15.72 23.72
C GLU A 30 -15.50 -16.91 22.78
N VAL A 31 -16.72 -17.11 22.27
CA VAL A 31 -17.00 -18.16 21.29
C VAL A 31 -16.48 -17.72 19.93
N VAL A 32 -15.49 -18.43 19.41
CA VAL A 32 -14.93 -18.10 18.10
C VAL A 32 -15.89 -18.55 17.00
N ARG A 33 -16.11 -17.65 16.05
CA ARG A 33 -16.88 -17.91 14.84
C ARG A 33 -15.92 -18.28 13.73
N ARG A 34 -16.20 -19.40 13.06
CA ARG A 34 -15.54 -19.80 11.82
C ARG A 34 -16.36 -19.33 10.63
N GLY A 35 -15.68 -18.91 9.59
CA GLY A 35 -16.29 -18.59 8.31
C GLY A 35 -15.25 -18.15 7.29
N ALA A 36 -15.71 -17.84 6.08
CA ALA A 36 -14.87 -17.27 5.04
C ALA A 36 -14.24 -15.94 5.48
N GLN A 37 -12.94 -15.96 5.72
CA GLN A 37 -12.13 -14.78 6.04
C GLN A 37 -11.29 -14.42 4.82
N PRO A 38 -11.21 -13.13 4.45
CA PRO A 38 -10.33 -12.71 3.37
C PRO A 38 -8.88 -13.00 3.76
N GLU A 39 -8.20 -13.79 2.94
CA GLU A 39 -6.78 -14.03 3.10
C GLU A 39 -6.01 -12.77 2.67
N THR A 40 -4.92 -12.49 3.36
CA THR A 40 -4.08 -11.33 3.06
C THR A 40 -2.64 -11.74 2.95
N VAL A 41 -1.91 -11.09 2.05
CA VAL A 41 -0.47 -11.27 1.89
C VAL A 41 0.28 -10.03 2.35
N ARG A 42 1.47 -10.23 2.90
CA ARG A 42 2.39 -9.14 3.25
C ARG A 42 3.30 -8.89 2.05
N ALA A 43 3.50 -7.61 1.74
CA ALA A 43 4.38 -7.16 0.67
C ALA A 43 5.27 -6.03 1.18
N PHE A 44 6.47 -5.90 0.62
CA PHE A 44 7.35 -4.77 0.91
C PHE A 44 7.01 -3.59 0.02
N ALA A 45 7.12 -2.39 0.57
CA ALA A 45 6.90 -1.16 -0.15
C ALA A 45 7.96 -0.12 0.21
N THR A 46 8.26 0.73 -0.76
CA THR A 46 9.14 1.89 -0.57
C THR A 46 8.35 3.17 -0.82
N VAL A 47 8.43 4.14 0.08
CA VAL A 47 7.86 5.47 -0.14
C VAL A 47 8.72 6.21 -1.17
N LEU A 48 8.11 6.68 -2.26
CA LEU A 48 8.82 7.34 -3.34
C LEU A 48 9.02 8.83 -3.08
N ASP A 49 10.15 9.36 -3.54
CA ASP A 49 10.36 10.81 -3.62
C ASP A 49 9.59 11.37 -4.82
N LEU A 50 8.71 12.32 -4.55
CA LEU A 50 7.88 12.99 -5.56
C LEU A 50 8.54 14.23 -6.16
N GLN A 51 9.74 14.61 -5.74
CA GLN A 51 10.46 15.75 -6.32
C GLN A 51 10.62 15.65 -7.85
N PRO A 52 11.00 14.49 -8.45
CA PRO A 52 11.09 14.39 -9.91
C PRO A 52 9.73 14.50 -10.60
N LEU A 53 8.64 14.04 -9.98
CA LEU A 53 7.29 14.21 -10.49
C LEU A 53 6.87 15.69 -10.48
N ALA A 54 7.14 16.39 -9.38
CA ALA A 54 6.89 17.82 -9.26
C ALA A 54 7.70 18.63 -10.29
N GLN A 55 8.95 18.27 -10.54
CA GLN A 55 9.78 18.90 -11.56
C GLN A 55 9.26 18.65 -12.99
N ALA A 56 8.77 17.44 -13.28
CA ALA A 56 8.13 17.13 -14.55
C ALA A 56 6.85 17.95 -14.74
N ALA A 57 6.02 18.08 -13.70
CA ALA A 57 4.80 18.90 -13.72
C ALA A 57 5.12 20.39 -13.98
N ALA A 58 6.10 20.95 -13.28
CA ALA A 58 6.53 22.34 -13.48
C ALA A 58 7.09 22.58 -14.89
N SER A 59 7.92 21.66 -15.39
CA SER A 59 8.46 21.70 -16.75
C SER A 59 7.35 21.65 -17.80
N LEU A 60 6.34 20.81 -17.59
CA LEU A 60 5.20 20.69 -18.50
C LEU A 60 4.35 21.97 -18.52
N GLN A 61 4.14 22.61 -17.37
CA GLN A 61 3.45 23.91 -17.30
C GLN A 61 4.21 24.99 -18.08
N ALA A 62 5.53 25.08 -17.90
CA ALA A 62 6.37 26.02 -18.63
C ALA A 62 6.37 25.75 -20.14
N ALA A 63 6.52 24.50 -20.56
CA ALA A 63 6.45 24.10 -21.97
C ALA A 63 5.07 24.37 -22.58
N GLY A 64 4.00 24.15 -21.82
CA GLY A 64 2.63 24.47 -22.23
C GLY A 64 2.41 25.97 -22.43
N ALA A 65 3.00 26.82 -21.58
CA ALA A 65 2.96 28.27 -21.77
C ALA A 65 3.75 28.71 -23.02
N GLN A 66 4.93 28.13 -23.24
CA GLN A 66 5.75 28.39 -24.43
C GLN A 66 5.04 27.95 -25.71
N LEU A 67 4.38 26.80 -25.69
CA LEU A 67 3.56 26.30 -26.79
C LEU A 67 2.43 27.27 -27.13
N LYS A 68 1.68 27.74 -26.14
CA LYS A 68 0.61 28.75 -26.34
C LYS A 68 1.16 30.05 -26.92
N SER A 69 2.32 30.50 -26.45
CA SER A 69 3.00 31.70 -26.98
C SER A 69 3.40 31.51 -28.45
N ALA A 70 4.02 30.38 -28.81
CA ALA A 70 4.42 30.10 -30.18
C ALA A 70 3.20 29.97 -31.12
N GLN A 71 2.11 29.35 -30.65
CA GLN A 71 0.83 29.30 -31.37
C GLN A 71 0.29 30.70 -31.67
N ALA A 72 0.29 31.60 -30.67
CA ALA A 72 -0.18 32.97 -30.84
C ALA A 72 0.67 33.78 -31.84
N LYS A 73 2.00 33.62 -31.81
CA LYS A 73 2.91 34.28 -32.76
C LYS A 73 2.70 33.79 -34.19
N LEU A 74 2.61 32.47 -34.40
CA LEU A 74 2.33 31.92 -35.73
C LEU A 74 0.95 32.36 -36.25
N ALA A 75 -0.05 32.47 -35.37
CA ALA A 75 -1.37 32.97 -35.73
C ALA A 75 -1.36 34.45 -36.15
N ALA A 76 -0.38 35.24 -35.67
CA ALA A 76 -0.19 36.63 -36.06
C ALA A 76 0.66 36.77 -37.34
N SER A 77 1.78 36.04 -37.46
CA SER A 77 2.72 36.20 -38.58
C SER A 77 2.22 35.56 -39.88
N ARG A 78 1.40 34.52 -39.82
CA ARG A 78 0.79 33.88 -41.01
C ARG A 78 -0.04 34.86 -41.87
N PRO A 79 -1.08 35.53 -41.34
CA PRO A 79 -1.87 36.47 -42.13
C PRO A 79 -1.07 37.71 -42.57
N GLU A 80 -0.03 38.11 -41.83
CA GLU A 80 0.87 39.19 -42.23
C GLU A 80 1.69 38.83 -43.47
N TYR A 81 2.29 37.62 -43.49
CA TYR A 81 2.98 37.10 -44.66
C TYR A 81 2.03 36.97 -45.87
N GLU A 82 0.83 36.41 -45.67
CA GLU A 82 -0.18 36.28 -46.73
C GLU A 82 -0.63 37.63 -47.30
N ARG A 83 -0.69 38.67 -46.46
CA ARG A 83 -1.02 40.04 -46.89
C ARG A 83 0.14 40.65 -47.66
N ALA A 84 1.37 40.54 -47.16
CA ALA A 84 2.56 41.07 -47.82
C ALA A 84 2.79 40.42 -49.19
N ARG A 85 2.51 39.12 -49.31
CA ARG A 85 2.60 38.38 -50.57
C ARG A 85 1.59 38.90 -51.60
N ARG A 86 0.32 39.05 -51.23
CA ARG A 86 -0.72 39.59 -52.11
C ARG A 86 -0.40 41.01 -52.58
N LEU A 87 0.00 41.91 -51.69
CA LEU A 87 0.35 43.29 -52.04
C LEU A 87 1.59 43.37 -52.97
N PHE A 88 2.51 42.41 -52.88
CA PHE A 88 3.68 42.33 -53.77
C PHE A 88 3.31 41.81 -55.17
N GLU A 89 2.47 40.77 -55.23
CA GLU A 89 2.02 40.12 -56.47
C GLU A 89 1.03 41.00 -57.27
N ASP A 90 0.05 41.62 -56.60
CA ASP A 90 -1.09 42.28 -57.27
C ASP A 90 -0.91 43.80 -57.47
N GLU A 91 -0.28 44.49 -56.51
CA GLU A 91 -0.31 45.95 -56.44
C GLU A 91 1.08 46.62 -56.56
N GLN A 92 2.17 45.85 -56.51
CA GLN A 92 3.57 46.33 -56.41
C GLN A 92 3.79 47.40 -55.31
N THR A 93 2.91 47.47 -54.30
CA THR A 93 2.87 48.52 -53.27
C THR A 93 3.79 48.24 -52.07
N VAL A 94 4.40 47.06 -51.98
CA VAL A 94 5.36 46.69 -50.94
C VAL A 94 6.72 46.30 -51.53
N SER A 95 7.80 46.74 -50.88
CA SER A 95 9.17 46.38 -51.27
C SER A 95 9.46 44.90 -51.05
N ALA A 96 10.30 44.29 -51.91
CA ALA A 96 10.78 42.92 -51.74
C ALA A 96 11.35 42.63 -50.34
N ALA A 97 12.03 43.62 -49.71
CA ALA A 97 12.55 43.49 -48.35
C ALA A 97 11.46 43.29 -47.27
N ARG A 98 10.28 43.89 -47.45
CA ARG A 98 9.14 43.72 -46.52
C ARG A 98 8.52 42.33 -46.67
N LEU A 99 8.36 41.84 -47.90
CA LEU A 99 7.89 40.48 -48.15
C LEU A 99 8.86 39.45 -47.55
N GLN A 100 10.17 39.62 -47.78
CA GLN A 100 11.21 38.75 -47.22
C GLN A 100 11.19 38.77 -45.68
N SER A 101 11.02 39.94 -45.07
CA SER A 101 10.93 40.05 -43.60
C SER A 101 9.70 39.33 -43.04
N ALA A 102 8.53 39.50 -43.67
CA ALA A 102 7.30 38.81 -43.25
C ALA A 102 7.40 37.29 -43.44
N GLN A 103 8.03 36.84 -44.53
CA GLN A 103 8.30 35.42 -44.77
C GLN A 103 9.24 34.84 -43.72
N ALA A 104 10.32 35.54 -43.40
CA ALA A 104 11.28 35.11 -42.39
C ALA A 104 10.63 35.01 -40.99
N ALA A 105 9.79 35.98 -40.63
CA ALA A 105 9.04 35.95 -39.37
C ALA A 105 8.07 34.76 -39.30
N PHE A 106 7.29 34.51 -40.35
CA PHE A 106 6.39 33.36 -40.44
C PHE A 106 7.12 32.03 -40.30
N LEU A 107 8.22 31.84 -41.03
CA LEU A 107 9.03 30.61 -40.95
C LEU A 107 9.67 30.43 -39.56
N ALA A 108 10.14 31.51 -38.95
CA ALA A 108 10.71 31.48 -37.60
C ALA A 108 9.65 31.11 -36.55
N ASP A 109 8.45 31.68 -36.62
CA ASP A 109 7.35 31.36 -35.71
C ASP A 109 6.81 29.93 -35.91
N GLN A 110 6.83 29.44 -37.16
CA GLN A 110 6.47 28.06 -37.46
C GLN A 110 7.48 27.10 -36.81
N ALA A 111 8.77 27.33 -37.00
CA ALA A 111 9.82 26.52 -36.37
C ALA A 111 9.75 26.60 -34.83
N ALA A 112 9.43 27.77 -34.27
CA ALA A 112 9.24 27.94 -32.84
C ALA A 112 8.04 27.14 -32.29
N LEU A 113 6.95 27.04 -33.06
CA LEU A 113 5.80 26.21 -32.71
C LEU A 113 6.18 24.71 -32.70
N GLU A 114 6.84 24.24 -33.75
CA GLU A 114 7.29 22.84 -33.88
C GLU A 114 8.26 22.46 -32.74
N ALA A 115 9.18 23.36 -32.39
CA ALA A 115 10.09 23.18 -31.26
C ALA A 115 9.34 23.12 -29.92
N ALA A 116 8.36 24.01 -29.69
CA ALA A 116 7.58 24.01 -28.45
C ALA A 116 6.69 22.77 -28.30
N GLN A 117 6.13 22.25 -29.41
CA GLN A 117 5.39 20.99 -29.43
C GLN A 117 6.32 19.81 -29.06
N SER A 118 7.48 19.73 -29.71
CA SER A 118 8.48 18.70 -29.46
C SER A 118 8.93 18.68 -27.99
N GLN A 119 9.06 19.86 -27.37
CA GLN A 119 9.41 19.98 -25.95
C GLN A 119 8.34 19.39 -25.02
N VAL A 120 7.06 19.65 -25.29
CA VAL A 120 5.94 19.05 -24.52
C VAL A 120 5.97 17.52 -24.67
N ASP A 121 6.12 17.03 -25.89
CA ASP A 121 6.15 15.59 -26.17
C ASP A 121 7.33 14.90 -25.50
N ALA A 122 8.51 15.51 -25.50
CA ALA A 122 9.70 14.99 -24.82
C ALA A 122 9.51 14.88 -23.30
N ILE A 123 8.90 15.89 -22.68
CA ILE A 123 8.58 15.87 -21.24
C ILE A 123 7.59 14.73 -20.92
N LEU A 124 6.53 14.59 -21.72
CA LEU A 124 5.55 13.53 -21.51
C LEU A 124 6.13 12.13 -21.76
N ALA A 125 7.00 11.97 -22.76
CA ALA A 125 7.70 10.72 -23.00
C ALA A 125 8.61 10.34 -21.82
N SER A 126 9.38 11.31 -21.29
CA SER A 126 10.21 11.10 -20.09
C SER A 126 9.37 10.76 -18.85
N ALA A 127 8.23 11.43 -18.67
CA ALA A 127 7.30 11.12 -17.59
C ALA A 127 6.71 9.71 -17.71
N ARG A 128 6.37 9.26 -18.93
CA ARG A 128 5.88 7.88 -19.17
C ARG A 128 6.92 6.83 -18.83
N LEU A 129 8.19 7.08 -19.19
CA LEU A 129 9.28 6.17 -18.85
C LEU A 129 9.49 6.11 -17.33
N SER A 130 9.48 7.26 -16.66
CA SER A 130 9.77 7.36 -15.23
C SER A 130 8.65 6.82 -14.34
N TRP A 131 7.39 7.16 -14.66
CA TRP A 131 6.23 7.00 -13.78
C TRP A 131 5.12 6.12 -14.38
N GLY A 132 5.25 5.71 -15.64
CA GLY A 132 4.24 4.95 -16.35
C GLY A 132 3.15 5.83 -16.98
N PRO A 133 2.26 5.22 -17.78
CA PRO A 133 1.28 5.96 -18.58
C PRO A 133 0.24 6.71 -17.75
N VAL A 134 -0.19 6.15 -16.60
CA VAL A 134 -1.27 6.72 -15.77
C VAL A 134 -0.85 8.04 -15.13
N LEU A 135 0.32 8.08 -14.49
CA LEU A 135 0.83 9.30 -13.87
C LEU A 135 1.25 10.32 -14.92
N ALA A 136 1.85 9.89 -16.04
CA ALA A 136 2.19 10.79 -17.13
C ALA A 136 0.97 11.44 -17.79
N SER A 137 -0.13 10.69 -17.99
CA SER A 137 -1.38 11.26 -18.52
C SER A 137 -2.05 12.19 -17.51
N ALA A 138 -2.00 11.87 -16.22
CA ALA A 138 -2.54 12.70 -15.15
C ALA A 138 -1.95 14.13 -15.13
N LEU A 139 -0.68 14.30 -15.57
CA LEU A 139 -0.03 15.62 -15.67
C LEU A 139 -0.61 16.52 -16.78
N ALA A 140 -1.17 15.95 -17.85
CA ALA A 140 -1.57 16.69 -19.06
C ALA A 140 -3.07 16.66 -19.36
N THR A 141 -3.83 15.86 -18.62
CA THR A 141 -5.23 15.55 -18.92
C THR A 141 -6.20 16.71 -18.69
N ALA A 142 -7.30 16.71 -19.46
CA ALA A 142 -8.46 17.56 -19.23
C ALA A 142 -9.37 17.03 -18.10
N ASP A 143 -9.31 15.73 -17.79
CA ASP A 143 -10.13 15.05 -16.79
C ASP A 143 -9.84 15.57 -15.37
N PRO A 144 -10.82 16.16 -14.67
CA PRO A 144 -10.64 16.68 -13.31
C PRO A 144 -10.15 15.64 -12.29
N GLN A 145 -10.59 14.38 -12.39
CA GLN A 145 -10.23 13.35 -11.40
C GLN A 145 -8.76 12.94 -11.54
N GLN A 146 -8.31 12.74 -12.77
CA GLN A 146 -6.91 12.41 -13.04
C GLN A 146 -5.98 13.60 -12.76
N ARG A 147 -6.42 14.83 -13.07
CA ARG A 147 -5.67 16.04 -12.71
C ARG A 147 -5.52 16.17 -11.20
N ALA A 148 -6.60 15.94 -10.44
CA ALA A 148 -6.55 16.00 -8.98
C ALA A 148 -5.54 15.02 -8.38
N LEU A 149 -5.40 13.80 -8.95
CA LEU A 149 -4.37 12.85 -8.53
C LEU A 149 -2.95 13.45 -8.67
N ALA A 150 -2.64 14.04 -9.83
CA ALA A 150 -1.34 14.67 -10.06
C ALA A 150 -1.12 15.86 -9.11
N GLU A 151 -2.11 16.73 -8.95
CA GLU A 151 -2.05 17.88 -8.04
C GLU A 151 -1.85 17.46 -6.59
N ASP A 152 -2.55 16.41 -6.13
CA ASP A 152 -2.42 15.88 -4.78
C ASP A 152 -1.02 15.33 -4.51
N LEU A 153 -0.43 14.63 -5.47
CA LEU A 153 0.93 14.10 -5.37
C LEU A 153 1.98 15.23 -5.39
N VAL A 154 1.87 16.19 -6.33
CA VAL A 154 2.80 17.32 -6.44
C VAL A 154 2.73 18.22 -5.22
N ALA A 155 1.53 18.48 -4.69
CA ALA A 155 1.33 19.24 -3.46
C ALA A 155 1.62 18.44 -2.18
N ARG A 156 2.03 17.16 -2.30
CA ARG A 156 2.25 16.23 -1.18
C ARG A 156 1.03 16.08 -0.25
N ARG A 157 -0.18 16.31 -0.77
CA ARG A 157 -1.45 15.95 -0.11
C ARG A 157 -1.69 14.44 -0.13
N GLN A 158 -1.00 13.74 -1.03
CA GLN A 158 -0.83 12.30 -1.03
C GLN A 158 0.63 11.94 -1.22
N ILE A 159 1.02 10.78 -0.70
CA ILE A 159 2.31 10.14 -0.94
C ILE A 159 2.13 8.97 -1.90
N LEU A 160 3.22 8.53 -2.50
CA LEU A 160 3.25 7.40 -3.43
C LEU A 160 4.15 6.31 -2.87
N LEU A 161 3.67 5.08 -2.89
CA LEU A 161 4.39 3.89 -2.46
C LEU A 161 4.58 2.98 -3.67
N GLN A 162 5.80 2.51 -3.87
CA GLN A 162 6.09 1.40 -4.76
C GLN A 162 6.01 0.12 -3.96
N VAL A 163 4.97 -0.68 -4.20
CA VAL A 163 4.71 -1.96 -3.55
C VAL A 163 5.14 -3.09 -4.47
N THR A 164 6.00 -3.97 -4.00
CA THR A 164 6.45 -5.16 -4.76
C THR A 164 5.73 -6.39 -4.24
N LEU A 165 4.95 -7.03 -5.12
CA LEU A 165 4.24 -8.26 -4.78
C LEU A 165 5.23 -9.42 -4.64
N PRO A 166 5.00 -10.33 -3.67
CA PRO A 166 5.76 -11.57 -3.54
C PRO A 166 5.78 -12.41 -4.83
N SER A 167 6.84 -13.20 -5.04
CA SER A 167 7.03 -14.01 -6.26
C SER A 167 6.00 -15.14 -6.42
N ASP A 168 5.39 -15.58 -5.31
CA ASP A 168 4.32 -16.56 -5.26
C ASP A 168 2.92 -15.93 -5.49
N TRP A 169 2.85 -14.63 -5.78
CA TRP A 169 1.61 -14.00 -6.23
C TRP A 169 1.18 -14.53 -7.60
N THR A 170 0.13 -15.34 -7.61
CA THR A 170 -0.36 -16.04 -8.82
C THR A 170 -1.53 -15.36 -9.53
N GLN A 171 -2.13 -14.32 -8.95
CA GLN A 171 -3.30 -13.66 -9.56
C GLN A 171 -2.91 -12.69 -10.67
N ASP A 172 -3.76 -12.63 -11.69
CA ASP A 172 -3.55 -11.77 -12.86
C ASP A 172 -3.50 -10.28 -12.49
N ARG A 173 -4.37 -9.85 -11.57
CA ARG A 173 -4.56 -8.45 -11.19
C ARG A 173 -4.02 -8.17 -9.79
N PRO A 174 -3.36 -7.02 -9.58
CA PRO A 174 -2.98 -6.58 -8.26
C PRO A 174 -4.23 -6.16 -7.45
N PRO A 175 -4.15 -6.21 -6.11
CA PRO A 175 -5.18 -5.65 -5.25
C PRO A 175 -5.39 -4.16 -5.47
N THR A 176 -6.64 -3.69 -5.49
CA THR A 176 -6.93 -2.26 -5.70
C THR A 176 -6.78 -1.42 -4.43
N GLN A 177 -6.73 -2.07 -3.27
CA GLN A 177 -6.63 -1.46 -1.96
C GLN A 177 -5.82 -2.34 -1.02
N GLY A 178 -5.26 -1.72 0.01
CA GLY A 178 -4.52 -2.40 1.07
C GLY A 178 -4.31 -1.50 2.27
N ARG A 179 -3.41 -1.92 3.16
CA ARG A 179 -3.03 -1.12 4.33
C ARG A 179 -1.52 -1.17 4.56
N VAL A 180 -0.89 -0.04 4.83
CA VAL A 180 0.46 0.01 5.40
C VAL A 180 0.38 -0.43 6.86
N LEU A 181 1.22 -1.38 7.24
CA LEU A 181 1.37 -1.79 8.62
C LEU A 181 2.21 -0.74 9.35
N LEU A 182 1.58 -0.10 10.32
CA LEU A 182 2.17 0.90 11.19
C LEU A 182 1.83 0.47 12.64
N ASP A 183 2.45 1.09 13.64
CA ASP A 183 2.19 0.83 15.07
C ASP A 183 0.82 1.40 15.53
N ARG A 184 -0.22 1.13 14.75
CA ARG A 184 -1.61 1.50 14.98
C ARG A 184 -2.49 0.35 14.48
N ARG A 185 -3.51 -0.05 15.25
CA ARG A 185 -4.37 -1.23 14.96
C ARG A 185 -4.87 -1.34 13.53
N ASP A 186 -5.25 -0.23 12.92
CA ASP A 186 -5.87 -0.22 11.60
C ASP A 186 -4.87 0.00 10.45
N GLY A 187 -3.60 0.28 10.74
CA GLY A 187 -2.65 0.70 9.72
C GLY A 187 -3.11 1.96 8.95
N LEU A 188 -2.50 2.21 7.78
CA LEU A 188 -2.88 3.31 6.89
C LEU A 188 -3.43 2.78 5.57
N ALA A 189 -4.62 3.21 5.16
CA ALA A 189 -5.22 2.78 3.89
C ALA A 189 -4.39 3.23 2.68
N ILE A 190 -4.22 2.33 1.71
CA ILE A 190 -3.57 2.60 0.42
C ILE A 190 -4.49 2.20 -0.73
N GLN A 191 -4.39 2.92 -1.84
CA GLN A 191 -5.18 2.68 -3.05
C GLN A 191 -4.27 2.54 -4.27
N LEU A 192 -4.55 1.56 -5.12
CA LEU A 192 -3.80 1.32 -6.35
C LEU A 192 -3.94 2.52 -7.29
N VAL A 193 -2.81 2.97 -7.84
CA VAL A 193 -2.74 3.96 -8.91
C VAL A 193 -2.49 3.26 -10.24
N SER A 194 -1.42 2.48 -10.34
CA SER A 194 -1.01 1.81 -11.58
C SER A 194 0.03 0.73 -11.34
N ALA A 195 0.42 0.02 -12.40
CA ALA A 195 1.70 -0.69 -12.40
C ALA A 195 2.86 0.31 -12.30
N ALA A 196 3.98 -0.11 -11.68
CA ALA A 196 5.20 0.67 -11.67
C ALA A 196 5.92 0.53 -13.02
N ALA A 197 6.54 1.61 -13.50
CA ALA A 197 7.33 1.58 -14.74
C ALA A 197 8.67 0.85 -14.56
N HIS A 198 9.15 0.77 -13.31
CA HIS A 198 10.40 0.13 -12.94
C HIS A 198 10.18 -0.84 -11.77
N ALA A 199 10.97 -1.92 -11.74
CA ALA A 199 11.02 -2.81 -10.58
C ALA A 199 11.86 -2.17 -9.45
N ASP A 200 11.61 -2.58 -8.20
CA ASP A 200 12.54 -2.27 -7.11
C ASP A 200 13.74 -3.22 -7.27
N PRO A 201 14.98 -2.73 -7.49
CA PRO A 201 16.13 -3.60 -7.73
C PRO A 201 16.50 -4.46 -6.52
N ARG A 202 15.99 -4.14 -5.33
CA ARG A 202 16.27 -4.89 -4.10
C ARG A 202 15.29 -6.05 -3.90
N LEU A 203 14.18 -6.08 -4.64
CA LEU A 203 13.09 -7.03 -4.44
C LEU A 203 12.77 -7.78 -5.73
N ALA A 204 12.63 -9.10 -5.63
CA ALA A 204 12.11 -9.89 -6.73
C ALA A 204 10.58 -9.77 -6.78
N GLY A 205 10.02 -9.47 -7.96
CA GLY A 205 8.57 -9.46 -8.16
C GLY A 205 8.06 -8.28 -9.00
N ARG A 206 6.76 -8.28 -9.26
CA ARG A 206 6.07 -7.21 -9.99
C ARG A 206 5.77 -6.06 -9.04
N SER A 207 6.11 -4.84 -9.45
CA SER A 207 5.90 -3.63 -8.65
C SER A 207 4.71 -2.80 -9.14
N PHE A 208 3.99 -2.21 -8.21
CA PHE A 208 2.81 -1.38 -8.44
C PHE A 208 2.89 -0.11 -7.60
N LEU A 209 2.26 0.96 -8.08
CA LEU A 209 2.20 2.25 -7.40
C LEU A 209 0.88 2.36 -6.65
N TYR A 210 0.95 2.67 -5.37
CA TYR A 210 -0.19 2.93 -4.51
C TYR A 210 -0.07 4.33 -3.91
N ARG A 211 -1.20 4.99 -3.68
CA ARG A 211 -1.27 6.28 -3.00
C ARG A 211 -1.79 6.12 -1.57
N ALA A 212 -1.34 7.01 -0.69
CA ALA A 212 -1.82 7.10 0.68
C ALA A 212 -1.84 8.57 1.12
N PHE A 213 -2.54 8.87 2.23
CA PHE A 213 -2.37 10.16 2.88
C PHE A 213 -0.99 10.25 3.54
N PRO A 214 -0.38 11.45 3.62
CA PRO A 214 0.89 11.64 4.30
C PRO A 214 0.83 11.21 5.76
N ASP A 215 1.94 10.67 6.23
CA ASP A 215 2.10 10.25 7.62
C ASP A 215 3.53 10.51 8.07
N ALA A 216 3.72 10.88 9.33
CA ALA A 216 5.05 11.18 9.87
C ALA A 216 6.01 9.98 9.78
N ALA A 217 5.48 8.74 9.81
CA ALA A 217 6.27 7.52 9.67
C ALA A 217 6.63 7.18 8.21
N LEU A 218 6.03 7.87 7.22
CA LEU A 218 6.13 7.54 5.80
C LEU A 218 6.90 8.63 5.04
N LEU A 219 8.16 8.82 5.42
CA LEU A 219 9.08 9.73 4.72
C LEU A 219 9.59 9.11 3.41
N PRO A 220 9.91 9.92 2.38
CA PRO A 220 10.53 9.42 1.15
C PRO A 220 11.76 8.56 1.43
N GLY A 221 11.86 7.42 0.74
CA GLY A 221 12.91 6.42 0.91
C GLY A 221 12.65 5.40 2.03
N ALA A 222 11.65 5.62 2.90
CA ALA A 222 11.31 4.65 3.94
C ALA A 222 10.80 3.33 3.34
N SER A 223 11.28 2.22 3.88
CA SER A 223 10.77 0.88 3.59
C SER A 223 9.70 0.51 4.62
N VAL A 224 8.55 0.07 4.15
CA VAL A 224 7.42 -0.35 4.99
C VAL A 224 6.83 -1.65 4.51
N THR A 225 6.12 -2.34 5.41
CA THR A 225 5.35 -3.53 5.05
C THR A 225 3.91 -3.13 4.82
N VAL A 226 3.32 -3.62 3.74
CA VAL A 226 1.90 -3.47 3.45
C VAL A 226 1.21 -4.82 3.54
N ARG A 227 -0.07 -4.79 3.90
CA ARG A 227 -0.97 -5.92 3.81
C ARG A 227 -1.94 -5.68 2.67
N LEU A 228 -2.03 -6.66 1.79
CA LEU A 228 -2.90 -6.64 0.62
C LEU A 228 -3.85 -7.84 0.69
N PRO A 229 -5.12 -7.69 0.30
CA PRO A 229 -6.01 -8.84 0.18
C PRO A 229 -5.50 -9.75 -0.94
N SER A 230 -5.44 -11.05 -0.68
CA SER A 230 -5.03 -12.04 -1.67
C SER A 230 -6.15 -12.38 -2.65
N GLY A 231 -7.32 -11.75 -2.58
CA GLY A 231 -8.48 -12.10 -3.42
C GLY A 231 -9.05 -13.50 -3.17
N ARG A 232 -8.41 -14.31 -2.33
CA ARG A 232 -8.88 -15.60 -1.85
C ARG A 232 -9.51 -15.40 -0.47
N SER A 233 -10.35 -16.36 -0.10
CA SER A 233 -10.83 -16.49 1.26
C SER A 233 -10.45 -17.86 1.79
N ILE A 234 -10.13 -17.91 3.07
CA ILE A 234 -9.89 -19.13 3.81
C ILE A 234 -11.01 -19.34 4.84
N GLU A 235 -11.41 -20.59 5.03
CA GLU A 235 -12.36 -20.96 6.10
C GLU A 235 -11.61 -21.04 7.43
N ALA A 236 -11.60 -19.93 8.15
CA ALA A 236 -10.80 -19.76 9.35
C ALA A 236 -11.60 -19.14 10.50
N ALA A 237 -11.21 -19.49 11.71
CA ALA A 237 -11.70 -18.90 12.93
C ALA A 237 -10.93 -17.60 13.20
N ARG A 238 -11.65 -16.50 13.45
CA ARG A 238 -11.03 -15.21 13.78
C ARG A 238 -10.83 -15.09 15.29
N VAL A 239 -9.60 -15.33 15.75
CA VAL A 239 -9.24 -15.26 17.17
C VAL A 239 -8.80 -13.84 17.53
N PRO A 240 -9.43 -13.16 18.50
CA PRO A 240 -9.04 -11.81 18.92
C PRO A 240 -7.58 -11.75 19.41
N SER A 241 -6.89 -10.62 19.19
CA SER A 241 -5.51 -10.44 19.67
C SER A 241 -5.36 -10.59 21.20
N SER A 242 -6.41 -10.26 21.96
CA SER A 242 -6.45 -10.43 23.41
C SER A 242 -6.40 -11.89 23.88
N ALA A 243 -6.68 -12.85 22.99
CA ALA A 243 -6.56 -14.28 23.27
C ALA A 243 -5.18 -14.86 22.96
N LEU A 244 -4.31 -14.09 22.29
CA LEU A 244 -2.99 -14.54 21.89
C LEU A 244 -2.03 -14.48 23.08
N VAL A 245 -1.40 -15.61 23.38
CA VAL A 245 -0.40 -15.76 24.44
C VAL A 245 0.95 -16.05 23.80
N TRP A 246 1.91 -15.15 24.01
CA TRP A 246 3.26 -15.30 23.50
C TRP A 246 4.12 -16.02 24.52
N TRP A 247 4.62 -17.21 24.16
CA TRP A 247 5.46 -18.01 25.06
C TRP A 247 6.41 -18.89 24.28
N GLN A 248 7.68 -18.90 24.71
CA GLN A 248 8.79 -19.61 24.04
C GLN A 248 8.96 -19.28 22.55
N GLY A 249 8.66 -18.04 22.15
CA GLY A 249 8.77 -17.60 20.75
C GLY A 249 7.64 -18.10 19.84
N LEU A 250 6.64 -18.79 20.39
CA LEU A 250 5.46 -19.29 19.70
C LEU A 250 4.20 -18.57 20.19
N VAL A 251 3.13 -18.66 19.40
CA VAL A 251 1.83 -18.07 19.72
C VAL A 251 0.87 -19.17 20.12
N TRP A 252 0.21 -18.97 21.26
CA TRP A 252 -0.68 -19.93 21.87
C TRP A 252 -2.05 -19.31 22.13
N VAL A 253 -3.06 -20.16 22.23
CA VAL A 253 -4.39 -19.81 22.72
C VAL A 253 -4.81 -20.82 23.78
N PHE A 254 -5.56 -20.37 24.78
CA PHE A 254 -6.22 -21.28 25.72
C PHE A 254 -7.67 -21.49 25.30
N VAL A 255 -8.04 -22.76 25.14
CA VAL A 255 -9.36 -23.20 24.73
C VAL A 255 -10.05 -23.86 25.90
N ARG A 256 -11.30 -23.48 26.20
CA ARG A 256 -12.12 -24.16 27.20
C ARG A 256 -12.72 -25.41 26.59
N SER A 257 -12.32 -26.59 27.07
CA SER A 257 -12.88 -27.88 26.64
C SER A 257 -14.13 -28.26 27.45
N ARG A 258 -14.12 -27.94 28.76
CA ARG A 258 -15.24 -28.11 29.70
C ARG A 258 -15.21 -27.01 30.75
N SER A 259 -16.25 -26.90 31.58
CA SER A 259 -16.25 -25.95 32.69
C SER A 259 -15.08 -26.24 33.65
N GLY A 260 -14.09 -25.33 33.66
CA GLY A 260 -12.89 -25.45 34.50
C GLY A 260 -11.69 -26.09 33.81
N ASP A 261 -11.84 -26.65 32.62
CA ASP A 261 -10.78 -27.33 31.89
C ASP A 261 -10.33 -26.48 30.69
N PHE A 262 -9.05 -26.11 30.68
CA PHE A 262 -8.45 -25.25 29.66
C PHE A 262 -7.25 -25.92 29.01
N GLU A 263 -7.29 -26.04 27.69
CA GLU A 263 -6.25 -26.65 26.89
C GLU A 263 -5.42 -25.55 26.19
N ARG A 264 -4.10 -25.64 26.27
CA ARG A 264 -3.20 -24.75 25.53
C ARG A 264 -2.91 -25.32 24.15
N ARG A 265 -3.25 -24.56 23.11
CA ARG A 265 -3.00 -24.91 21.71
C ARG A 265 -2.07 -23.91 21.05
N GLU A 266 -1.07 -24.42 20.34
CA GLU A 266 -0.24 -23.59 19.47
C GLU A 266 -1.07 -23.17 18.27
N ILE A 267 -0.85 -21.95 17.79
CA ILE A 267 -1.46 -21.48 16.54
C ILE A 267 -0.39 -20.83 15.65
N ALA A 268 -0.53 -21.04 14.35
CA ALA A 268 0.27 -20.31 13.38
C ALA A 268 -0.18 -18.83 13.36
N PHE A 269 0.75 -17.91 13.58
CA PHE A 269 0.49 -16.48 13.55
C PHE A 269 1.67 -15.72 12.94
N ASP A 270 1.42 -15.08 11.80
CA ASP A 270 2.38 -14.26 11.03
C ASP A 270 1.98 -12.77 11.00
N GLY A 271 0.97 -12.41 11.80
CA GLY A 271 0.42 -11.05 11.94
C GLY A 271 1.19 -10.17 12.93
N ALA A 272 0.77 -8.91 13.05
CA ALA A 272 1.26 -8.03 14.11
C ALA A 272 0.55 -8.32 15.44
N THR A 273 1.20 -8.13 16.58
CA THR A 273 0.69 -8.51 17.92
C THR A 273 -0.72 -7.98 18.25
N GLU A 274 -1.12 -6.84 17.69
CA GLU A 274 -2.44 -6.25 17.93
C GLU A 274 -3.57 -6.85 17.07
N GLU A 275 -3.25 -7.72 16.12
CA GLU A 275 -4.18 -8.23 15.13
C GLU A 275 -4.78 -9.57 15.53
N PRO A 276 -6.04 -9.83 15.13
CA PRO A 276 -6.62 -11.13 15.32
C PRO A 276 -5.92 -12.19 14.45
N ALA A 277 -5.72 -13.37 15.01
CA ALA A 277 -5.23 -14.52 14.27
C ALA A 277 -6.34 -15.14 13.43
N LEU A 278 -6.01 -15.59 12.22
CA LEU A 278 -6.87 -16.42 11.40
C LEU A 278 -6.40 -17.87 11.52
N VAL A 279 -7.16 -18.69 12.23
CA VAL A 279 -6.77 -20.05 12.58
C VAL A 279 -7.65 -21.04 11.81
N ALA A 280 -7.06 -21.79 10.87
CA ALA A 280 -7.80 -22.70 9.99
C ALA A 280 -8.27 -23.98 10.69
N ASP A 281 -7.57 -24.38 11.75
CA ASP A 281 -7.69 -25.62 12.51
C ASP A 281 -8.44 -25.44 13.84
N LEU A 282 -9.23 -24.36 13.98
CA LEU A 282 -10.09 -24.13 15.13
C LEU A 282 -11.58 -24.26 14.75
N ASP A 283 -12.30 -25.14 15.44
CA ASP A 283 -13.70 -25.42 15.15
C ASP A 283 -14.63 -24.26 15.55
N ALA A 284 -15.74 -24.12 14.83
CA ALA A 284 -16.79 -23.18 15.19
C ALA A 284 -17.39 -23.56 16.55
N GLY A 285 -17.66 -22.56 17.40
CA GLY A 285 -18.21 -22.81 18.74
C GLY A 285 -17.16 -23.01 19.82
N THR A 286 -15.88 -23.08 19.44
CA THR A 286 -14.76 -23.16 20.38
C THR A 286 -14.68 -21.92 21.27
N GLU A 287 -14.65 -22.11 22.58
CA GLU A 287 -14.49 -21.03 23.55
C GLU A 287 -13.01 -20.72 23.80
N VAL A 288 -12.55 -19.55 23.37
CA VAL A 288 -11.16 -19.12 23.57
C VAL A 288 -11.08 -18.10 24.70
N VAL A 289 -10.07 -18.23 25.55
CA VAL A 289 -9.82 -17.31 26.67
C VAL A 289 -9.30 -15.98 26.16
N VAL A 290 -10.06 -14.90 26.37
CA VAL A 290 -9.73 -13.52 25.98
C VAL A 290 -9.27 -12.65 27.15
N GLN A 291 -9.43 -13.13 28.39
CA GLN A 291 -8.90 -12.50 29.60
C GLN A 291 -8.53 -13.56 30.63
N GLY A 292 -7.42 -13.35 31.35
CA GLY A 292 -6.97 -14.26 32.42
C GLY A 292 -6.06 -15.39 31.94
N ALA A 293 -5.65 -15.38 30.66
CA ALA A 293 -4.76 -16.39 30.08
C ALA A 293 -3.39 -16.47 30.80
N GLN A 294 -2.89 -15.36 31.37
CA GLN A 294 -1.64 -15.38 32.14
C GLN A 294 -1.76 -16.21 33.43
N VAL A 295 -2.96 -16.30 34.03
CA VAL A 295 -3.19 -17.11 35.23
C VAL A 295 -3.08 -18.59 34.87
N LEU A 296 -3.65 -18.99 33.73
CA LEU A 296 -3.56 -20.36 33.22
C LEU A 296 -2.10 -20.76 32.93
N LEU A 297 -1.36 -19.90 32.23
CA LEU A 297 0.06 -20.12 31.97
C LEU A 297 0.88 -20.19 33.27
N SER A 298 0.55 -19.37 34.27
CA SER A 298 1.24 -19.40 35.57
C SER A 298 0.98 -20.69 36.36
N GLU A 299 -0.23 -21.23 36.31
CA GLU A 299 -0.55 -22.52 36.94
C GLU A 299 0.16 -23.68 36.21
N GLU A 300 0.27 -23.61 34.88
CA GLU A 300 1.05 -24.56 34.07
C GLU A 300 2.54 -24.57 34.44
N LEU A 301 3.19 -23.41 34.41
CA LEU A 301 4.61 -23.27 34.76
C LEU A 301 4.92 -23.72 36.19
N ARG A 302 4.00 -23.45 37.13
CA ARG A 302 4.13 -23.95 38.50
C ARG A 302 4.16 -25.47 38.53
N ALA A 303 3.22 -26.12 37.84
CA ALA A 303 3.16 -27.58 37.81
C ALA A 303 4.40 -28.22 37.15
N GLU A 304 4.93 -27.62 36.08
CA GLU A 304 6.17 -28.08 35.42
C GLU A 304 7.39 -27.99 36.33
N ASN A 305 7.53 -26.90 37.08
CA ASN A 305 8.62 -26.72 38.05
C ASN A 305 8.53 -27.72 39.21
N PHE A 306 7.32 -28.11 39.63
CA PHE A 306 7.14 -29.14 40.65
C PHE A 306 7.35 -30.57 40.12
N SER A 307 7.21 -30.80 38.80
CA SER A 307 7.45 -32.11 38.18
C SER A 307 8.93 -32.37 37.90
N THR A 308 9.74 -31.33 37.74
CA THR A 308 11.19 -31.45 37.46
C THR A 308 12.04 -31.60 38.73
N ASP A 309 11.51 -31.25 39.91
CA ASP A 309 12.21 -31.32 41.19
C ASP A 309 12.17 -32.72 41.86
N VAL A 310 11.53 -33.71 41.24
CA VAL A 310 11.38 -35.08 41.77
C VAL A 310 12.35 -36.09 41.11
N GLY A 311 13.12 -35.68 40.09
CA GLY A 311 14.04 -36.56 39.34
C GLY A 311 15.53 -36.45 39.68
N GLY A 312 15.92 -35.60 40.64
CA GLY A 312 17.33 -35.31 40.93
C GLY A 312 17.74 -35.70 42.34
N ARG A 313 17.92 -37.00 42.61
CA ARG A 313 18.86 -37.52 43.62
C ARG A 313 19.46 -38.84 43.15
#